data_AF-A0A916BPD5-F1
#
_entry.id   AF-A0A916BPD5-F1
#
_cell.length_a   1.000
_cell.length_b   1.000
_cell.length_c   1.000
_cell.angle_alpha   90.00
_cell.angle_beta   90.00
_cell.angle_gamma   90.00
#
_symmetry.space_group_name_H-M   'P 1'
#
loop_
_entity.id
_entity.type
_entity.pdbx_description
1 polymer ?
#
loop_
_entity_poly.entity_id
_entity_poly.type
_entity_poly.pdbx_seq_one_letter_code
_entity_poly.pdbx_strand_id
1 'polypeptide(L)' 'MQVEPGKLLVSTFWSALSGLPDAPENYQTVRYELSAENGRTKLTITQDNNPTPEDASHSAQNWNMVLAGMKNVIEG' A
#
# COMPACT_ATOMS: atom_id res chain seq x y z
N MET A 1 8.81 -10.64 -0.94
CA MET A 1 7.46 -10.60 -1.55
C MET A 1 6.69 -11.84 -1.13
N GLN A 2 5.41 -11.70 -0.79
CA GLN A 2 4.48 -12.79 -0.47
C GLN A 2 3.22 -12.63 -1.30
N VAL A 3 2.67 -13.73 -1.82
CA VAL A 3 1.45 -13.73 -2.64
C VAL A 3 0.56 -14.89 -2.23
N GLU A 4 -0.69 -14.57 -1.89
CA GLU A 4 -1.77 -15.53 -1.72
C GLU A 4 -2.93 -15.07 -2.62
N PRO A 5 -3.17 -15.77 -3.75
CA PRO A 5 -4.16 -15.35 -4.72
C PRO A 5 -5.54 -15.10 -4.10
N GLY A 6 -6.12 -13.93 -4.40
CA GLY A 6 -7.43 -13.52 -3.89
C GLY A 6 -7.47 -13.16 -2.41
N LYS A 7 -6.33 -13.08 -1.71
CA LYS A 7 -6.28 -12.81 -0.26
C LYS A 7 -5.21 -11.80 0.13
N LEU A 8 -3.96 -12.00 -0.27
CA LEU A 8 -2.83 -11.22 0.22
C LEU A 8 -1.79 -10.96 -0.85
N LEU A 9 -1.30 -9.72 -0.89
CA LEU A 9 -0.05 -9.37 -1.54
C LEU A 9 0.81 -8.57 -0.55
N VAL A 10 2.07 -8.96 -0.39
CA VAL A 10 3.07 -8.18 0.35
C VAL A 10 4.25 -7.89 -0.57
N SER A 11 4.54 -6.62 -0.78
CA SER A 11 5.64 -6.14 -1.61
C SER A 11 6.50 -5.17 -0.84
N THR A 12 7.76 -5.06 -1.25
CA THR A 12 8.66 -4.01 -0.77
C THR A 12 8.73 -2.90 -1.81
N PHE A 13 8.82 -1.66 -1.34
CA PHE A 13 8.88 -0.46 -2.17
C PHE A 13 10.02 0.42 -1.68
N TRP A 14 10.91 0.79 -2.60
CA TRP A 14 11.90 1.84 -2.39
C TRP A 14 11.63 2.97 -3.37
N SER A 15 11.64 4.21 -2.89
CA SER A 15 11.45 5.38 -3.72
C SER A 15 12.81 5.94 -4.13
N ALA A 16 13.09 5.94 -5.43
CA ALA A 16 14.26 6.63 -5.99
C ALA A 16 14.25 8.15 -5.71
N LEU A 17 13.09 8.72 -5.39
CA LEU A 17 12.92 10.13 -5.07
C LEU A 17 13.17 10.44 -3.58
N SER A 18 13.39 9.41 -2.74
CA SER A 18 13.65 9.60 -1.31
C SER A 18 15.00 10.27 -1.01
N GLY A 19 15.93 10.25 -1.97
CA GLY A 19 17.31 10.69 -1.77
C GLY A 19 18.14 9.76 -0.86
N LEU A 20 17.55 8.65 -0.40
CA LEU A 20 18.22 7.63 0.41
C LEU A 20 18.88 6.58 -0.49
N PRO A 21 19.96 5.92 -0.02
CA PRO A 21 20.59 4.85 -0.77
C PRO A 21 19.62 3.68 -0.97
N ASP A 22 19.80 2.94 -2.07
CA ASP A 22 19.11 1.68 -2.30
C ASP A 22 19.68 0.61 -1.37
N ALA A 23 19.19 0.59 -0.14
CA ALA A 23 19.64 -0.28 0.94
C ALA A 23 18.43 -0.90 1.65
N PRO A 24 18.53 -2.15 2.15
CA PRO A 24 17.40 -2.86 2.75
C PRO A 24 16.63 -2.09 3.83
N GLU A 25 17.34 -1.28 4.62
CA GLU A 25 16.77 -0.41 5.67
C GLU A 25 15.83 0.68 5.14
N ASN A 26 15.96 1.08 3.88
CA ASN A 26 15.17 2.14 3.24
C ASN A 26 13.96 1.60 2.48
N TYR A 27 13.72 0.29 2.51
CA TYR A 27 12.55 -0.30 1.86
C TYR A 27 11.34 -0.25 2.79
N GLN A 28 10.25 0.25 2.24
CA GLN A 28 8.93 0.18 2.85
C GLN A 28 8.29 -1.15 2.53
N THR A 29 7.51 -1.69 3.47
CA THR A 29 6.69 -2.87 3.22
C THR A 29 5.25 -2.44 3.02
N VAL A 30 4.66 -2.80 1.88
CA VAL A 30 3.26 -2.55 1.56
C VAL A 30 2.51 -3.88 1.54
N ARG A 31 1.45 -3.95 2.34
CA ARG A 31 0.58 -5.12 2.52
C ARG A 31 -0.81 -4.79 2.01
N TYR A 32 -1.32 -5.61 1.11
CA TYR A 32 -2.65 -5.51 0.52
C TYR A 32 -3.46 -6.75 0.94
N GLU A 33 -4.54 -6.53 1.68
CA GLU A 33 -5.39 -7.59 2.19
C GLU A 33 -6.80 -7.46 1.64
N LEU A 34 -7.30 -8.56 1.08
CA LEU A 34 -8.68 -8.69 0.61
C LEU A 34 -9.48 -9.52 1.59
N SER A 35 -10.63 -8.99 2.01
CA SER A 35 -11.61 -9.72 2.80
C SER A 35 -13.02 -9.53 2.24
N ALA A 36 -13.86 -10.55 2.41
CA ALA A 36 -15.28 -10.44 2.05
C ALA A 36 -16.03 -9.71 3.17
N GLU A 37 -16.80 -8.68 2.83
CA GLU A 37 -17.60 -7.89 3.78
C GLU A 37 -18.95 -7.57 3.14
N ASN A 38 -20.05 -8.12 3.67
CA ASN A 38 -21.42 -7.86 3.22
C ASN A 38 -21.65 -8.01 1.71
N GLY A 39 -21.11 -9.09 1.11
CA GLY A 39 -21.22 -9.33 -0.34
C GLY A 39 -20.34 -8.42 -1.21
N ARG A 40 -19.45 -7.63 -0.59
CA ARG A 40 -18.44 -6.81 -1.26
C ARG A 40 -17.04 -7.28 -0.89
N THR A 41 -16.04 -6.76 -1.60
CA THR A 41 -14.63 -6.95 -1.25
C THR A 41 -14.12 -5.72 -0.54
N LYS A 42 -13.55 -5.90 0.64
CA LYS A 42 -12.80 -4.89 1.38
C LYS A 42 -11.32 -5.07 1.08
N LEU A 43 -10.71 -4.05 0.49
CA LEU A 43 -9.27 -3.93 0.37
C LEU A 43 -8.73 -3.08 1.52
N THR A 44 -7.80 -3.63 2.29
CA THR A 44 -7.04 -2.92 3.33
C THR A 44 -5.59 -2.82 2.89
N ILE A 45 -5.03 -1.61 2.93
CA ILE A 45 -3.62 -1.37 2.61
C ILE A 45 -2.92 -0.91 3.88
N THR A 46 -1.80 -1.54 4.22
CA THR A 46 -0.92 -1.15 5.31
C THR A 46 0.47 -0.92 4.75
N GLN A 47 1.07 0.22 5.10
CA GLN A 47 2.44 0.55 4.74
C GLN A 47 3.23 0.83 6.01
N ASP A 48 4.36 0.14 6.15
CA ASP A 48 5.29 0.29 7.27
C ASP A 48 6.63 0.89 6.81
N ASN A 49 7.47 1.28 7.77
CA ASN A 49 8.79 1.88 7.59
C ASN A 49 8.74 3.28 6.96
N ASN A 50 7.72 4.07 7.33
CA ASN A 50 7.71 5.50 7.07
C ASN A 50 8.68 6.18 8.05
N PRO A 51 9.65 6.99 7.59
CA PRO A 51 10.69 7.53 8.45
C PRO A 51 10.17 8.54 9.48
N THR A 52 9.07 9.22 9.18
CA THR A 52 8.44 10.19 10.09
C THR A 52 6.90 10.06 10.10
N PRO A 53 6.22 10.60 11.13
CA PRO A 53 4.76 10.70 11.14
C PRO A 53 4.19 11.52 9.98
N GLU A 54 4.91 12.53 9.50
CA GLU A 54 4.52 13.35 8.35
C GLU A 54 4.55 12.54 7.06
N ASP A 55 5.61 11.74 6.86
CA ASP A 55 5.70 10.80 5.72
C ASP A 55 4.59 9.74 5.76
N ALA A 56 4.23 9.25 6.95
CA ALA A 56 3.12 8.33 7.12
C ALA A 56 1.77 9.00 6.72
N SER A 57 1.57 10.26 7.12
CA SER A 57 0.36 11.03 6.75
C SER A 57 0.28 11.29 5.24
N HIS A 58 1.38 11.72 4.63
CA HIS A 58 1.46 11.89 3.17
C HIS A 58 1.20 10.59 2.42
N SER A 59 1.78 9.47 2.88
CA SER A 59 1.53 8.16 2.31
C SER A 59 0.07 7.74 2.43
N ALA A 60 -0.58 7.99 3.57
CA ALA A 60 -2.00 7.73 3.74
C ALA A 60 -2.88 8.55 2.78
N GLN A 61 -2.54 9.84 2.56
CA GLN A 61 -3.23 10.67 1.56
C GLN A 61 -3.06 10.14 0.14
N ASN A 62 -1.85 9.72 -0.23
CA ASN A 62 -1.57 9.09 -1.52
C ASN A 62 -2.38 7.80 -1.71
N TRP A 63 -2.43 6.93 -0.70
CA TRP A 63 -3.22 5.69 -0.76
C TRP A 63 -4.72 5.96 -0.88
N ASN A 64 -5.25 7.00 -0.24
CA ASN A 64 -6.65 7.40 -0.43
C ASN A 64 -6.95 7.79 -1.88
N MET A 65 -6.06 8.54 -2.53
CA MET A 65 -6.21 8.89 -3.95
C MET A 65 -6.17 7.65 -4.85
N VAL A 66 -5.24 6.73 -4.60
CA VAL A 66 -5.12 5.47 -5.35
C VAL A 66 -6.38 4.61 -5.18
N LEU A 67 -6.88 4.45 -3.96
CA LEU A 67 -8.09 3.67 -3.68
C LEU A 67 -9.34 4.29 -4.33
N ALA A 68 -9.45 5.62 -4.36
CA ALA A 68 -10.52 6.32 -5.05
C ALA A 68 -10.46 6.07 -6.57
N GLY A 69 -9.27 6.19 -7.18
CA GLY A 69 -9.07 5.87 -8.59
C GLY A 69 -9.39 4.41 -8.92
N MET A 70 -8.95 3.48 -8.08
CA MET A 70 -9.22 2.06 -8.23
C MET A 70 -10.72 1.75 -8.19
N LYS A 71 -11.46 2.36 -7.25
CA LYS A 71 -12.93 2.23 -7.21
C LYS A 71 -13.57 2.71 -8.51
N ASN A 72 -13.15 3.85 -9.04
CA ASN A 72 -13.70 4.34 -10.32
C ASN A 72 -13.46 3.38 -11.49
N VAL A 73 -12.33 2.65 -11.50
CA VAL A 73 -12.02 1.68 -12.58
C VAL A 73 -12.78 0.36 -12.40
N ILE A 74 -13.00 -0.09 -11.16
CA ILE A 74 -13.60 -1.40 -10.86
C ILE A 74 -15.13 -1.32 -10.77
N GLU A 75 -15.65 -0.21 -10.22
CA GLU A 75 -17.07 -0.01 -9.93
C GLU A 75 -17.78 0.91 -10.93
N GLY A 76 -17.03 1.61 -11.81
CA GLY A 76 -17.56 2.47 -12.87
C GLY A 76 -17.84 1.71 -14.15
#